data_AF-A0A535GPB3-F1
#
_entry.id   AF-A0A535GPB3-F1
#
_cell.length_a   1.000
_cell.length_b   1.000
_cell.length_c   1.000
_cell.angle_alpha   90.00
_cell.angle_beta   90.00
_cell.angle_gamma   90.00
#
_symmetry.space_group_name_H-M   'P 1'
#
loop_
_entity.id
_entity.type
_entity.pdbx_description
1 polymer ?
#
loop_
_entity_poly.entity_id
_entity_poly.type
_entity_poly.pdbx_seq_one_letter_code
_entity_poly.pdbx_strand_id
1 'polypeptide(L)' 'MTTGELPEDFADTLARVIEPAQRDTAAEIIEAATMLDDVGLRRFLHLFAARVRSSDAPVRADELRRFLQQAAL' A
#
# COMPACT_ATOMS: atom_id res chain seq x y z
N MET A 1 -24.44 -7.59 9.30
CA MET A 1 -23.97 -6.56 8.37
C MET A 1 -23.39 -5.45 9.21
N THR A 2 -22.07 -5.41 9.39
CA THR A 2 -21.40 -4.34 10.14
C THR A 2 -21.12 -3.20 9.17
N THR A 3 -21.73 -2.06 9.46
CA THR A 3 -21.57 -0.77 8.78
C THR A 3 -20.08 -0.48 8.57
N GLY A 4 -19.71 -0.10 7.34
CA GLY A 4 -18.34 0.03 6.86
C GLY A 4 -17.58 1.24 7.39
N GLU A 5 -17.43 1.34 8.71
CA GLU A 5 -16.46 2.23 9.34
C GLU A 5 -15.16 1.46 9.54
N LEU A 6 -14.04 2.09 9.14
CA LEU A 6 -12.72 1.54 9.37
C LEU A 6 -12.49 1.43 10.89
N PRO A 7 -11.83 0.37 11.38
CA PRO A 7 -11.45 0.26 12.78
C PRO A 7 -10.73 1.52 13.27
N GLU A 8 -10.95 1.92 14.52
CA GLU A 8 -10.30 3.12 15.11
C GLU A 8 -8.77 3.06 15.02
N ASP A 9 -8.20 1.85 15.03
CA ASP A 9 -6.78 1.57 14.93
C ASP A 9 -6.32 1.27 13.49
N PHE A 10 -7.17 1.48 12.48
CA PHE A 10 -6.85 1.17 11.09
C PHE A 10 -5.63 1.96 10.60
N ALA A 11 -5.58 3.26 10.90
CA ALA A 11 -4.46 4.11 10.52
C ALA A 11 -3.16 3.66 11.21
N ASP A 12 -3.21 3.34 12.50
CA ASP A 12 -2.07 2.83 13.27
C ASP A 12 -1.60 1.45 12.78
N THR A 13 -2.54 0.58 12.43
CA THR A 13 -2.27 -0.75 11.87
C THR A 13 -1.61 -0.62 10.50
N LEU A 14 -2.16 0.23 9.62
CA LEU A 14 -1.57 0.52 8.31
C LEU A 14 -0.17 1.14 8.44
N ALA A 15 0.03 2.03 9.41
CA ALA A 15 1.31 2.66 9.68
C ALA A 15 2.39 1.71 10.24
N ARG A 16 2.01 0.49 10.67
CA ARG A 16 2.92 -0.61 11.03
C ARG A 16 3.22 -1.53 9.85
N VAL A 17 2.33 -1.58 8.86
CA VAL A 17 2.56 -2.33 7.62
C VAL A 17 3.65 -1.66 6.78
N ILE A 18 3.79 -0.34 6.88
CA ILE A 18 4.84 0.43 6.21
C ILE A 18 6.06 0.61 7.11
N GLU A 19 7.27 0.54 6.54
CA GLU A 19 8.52 0.86 7.23
C GLU A 19 8.44 2.25 7.90
N PRO A 20 8.49 2.35 9.25
CA PRO A 20 8.29 3.62 9.96
C PRO A 20 9.22 4.74 9.53
N ALA A 21 10.48 4.42 9.22
CA ALA A 21 11.46 5.41 8.77
C ALA A 21 11.20 5.95 7.35
N GLN A 22 10.25 5.37 6.61
CA GLN A 22 9.96 5.69 5.22
C GLN A 22 8.50 6.09 4.99
N ARG A 23 7.76 6.43 6.06
CA ARG A 23 6.32 6.73 5.98
C ARG A 23 5.99 7.83 4.97
N ASP A 24 6.72 8.94 4.98
CA ASP A 24 6.46 10.07 4.07
C ASP A 24 6.67 9.64 2.61
N THR A 25 7.80 9.00 2.32
CA THR A 25 8.09 8.49 0.97
C THR A 25 7.08 7.44 0.51
N ALA A 26 6.62 6.58 1.41
CA ALA A 26 5.59 5.59 1.11
C ALA A 26 4.24 6.26 0.79
N ALA A 27 3.87 7.30 1.53
CA ALA A 27 2.65 8.06 1.29
C ALA A 27 2.67 8.71 -0.11
N GLU A 28 3.78 9.32 -0.50
CA GLU A 28 3.97 9.89 -1.85
C GLU A 28 3.79 8.85 -2.97
N ILE A 29 4.31 7.63 -2.77
CA ILE A 29 4.18 6.55 -3.77
C ILE A 29 2.74 6.05 -3.85
N ILE A 30 2.06 5.94 -2.71
CA ILE A 30 0.65 5.52 -2.65
C ILE A 30 -0.23 6.59 -3.31
N GLU A 31 0.03 7.87 -3.05
CA GLU A 31 -0.64 8.99 -3.73
C GLU A 31 -0.41 8.91 -5.24
N ALA A 32 0.83 8.69 -5.70
CA ALA A 32 1.11 8.50 -7.11
C ALA A 32 0.35 7.30 -7.71
N ALA A 33 0.17 6.22 -6.96
CA ALA A 33 -0.62 5.06 -7.40
C ALA A 33 -2.10 5.40 -7.61
N THR A 34 -2.66 6.36 -6.86
CA THR A 34 -4.05 6.82 -7.06
C THR A 34 -4.28 7.57 -8.36
N MET A 35 -3.19 8.00 -9.02
CA MET A 35 -3.24 8.67 -10.33
C MET A 35 -3.25 7.69 -11.51
N LEU A 36 -3.09 6.38 -11.26
CA LEU A 36 -3.29 5.35 -12.28
C LEU A 36 -4.76 5.23 -12.67
N ASP A 37 -5.01 4.59 -13.81
CA ASP A 37 -6.36 4.13 -14.13
C ASP A 37 -6.81 3.01 -13.17
N ASP A 38 -8.11 2.69 -13.18
CA ASP A 38 -8.69 1.70 -12.26
C ASP A 38 -7.99 0.33 -12.36
N VAL A 39 -7.52 -0.04 -13.56
CA VAL A 39 -6.82 -1.31 -13.79
C VAL A 39 -5.43 -1.27 -13.13
N GLY A 40 -4.67 -0.19 -13.33
CA GLY A 40 -3.37 0.01 -12.74
C GLY A 40 -3.45 0.11 -11.21
N LEU A 41 -4.37 0.91 -10.67
CA LEU A 41 -4.58 1.02 -9.22
C LEU A 41 -4.96 -0.34 -8.60
N ARG A 42 -5.87 -1.09 -9.24
CA ARG A 42 -6.23 -2.45 -8.78
C ARG A 42 -5.02 -3.38 -8.79
N ARG A 43 -4.16 -3.30 -9.80
CA ARG A 43 -2.94 -4.11 -9.90
C ARG A 43 -1.94 -3.77 -8.80
N PHE A 44 -1.73 -2.48 -8.53
CA PHE A 44 -0.90 -2.00 -7.43
C PHE A 44 -1.38 -2.57 -6.08
N LEU A 45 -2.68 -2.43 -5.78
CA LEU A 45 -3.27 -2.93 -4.54
C LEU A 45 -3.15 -4.46 -4.42
N HIS A 46 -3.24 -5.19 -5.53
CA HIS A 46 -3.08 -6.64 -5.54
C HIS A 46 -1.65 -7.05 -5.15
N LEU A 47 -0.63 -6.39 -5.70
CA LEU A 47 0.78 -6.64 -5.38
C LEU A 47 1.09 -6.31 -3.92
N PHE A 48 0.60 -5.15 -3.44
CA PHE A 48 0.74 -4.74 -2.05
C PHE A 48 0.10 -5.77 -1.10
N ALA A 49 -1.15 -6.16 -1.35
CA ALA A 49 -1.84 -7.14 -0.51
C ALA A 49 -1.16 -8.52 -0.54
N ALA A 50 -0.60 -8.94 -1.68
CA ALA A 50 0.18 -10.16 -1.76
C ALA A 50 1.43 -10.09 -0.89
N ARG A 51 2.16 -8.95 -0.92
CA ARG A 51 3.35 -8.73 -0.11
C ARG A 51 3.07 -8.70 1.40
N VAL A 52 1.95 -8.10 1.82
CA VAL A 52 1.52 -8.10 3.23
C VAL A 52 1.23 -9.52 3.71
N ARG A 53 0.62 -10.37 2.86
CA ARG A 53 0.35 -11.77 3.22
C ARG A 53 1.59 -12.66 3.24
N SER A 54 2.65 -12.31 2.50
CA SER A 54 3.81 -13.18 2.33
C SER A 54 4.92 -12.94 3.37
N SER A 55 4.86 -11.86 4.15
CA SER A 55 5.88 -11.57 5.18
C SER A 55 5.38 -10.55 6.19
N ASP A 56 5.67 -10.81 7.46
CA ASP A 56 5.39 -9.93 8.61
C ASP A 56 6.34 -8.72 8.70
N ALA A 57 7.34 -8.63 7.80
CA ALA A 57 8.25 -7.50 7.76
C ALA A 57 7.59 -6.27 7.12
N PRO A 58 7.81 -5.06 7.66
CA PRO A 58 7.28 -3.83 7.09
C PRO A 58 7.64 -3.68 5.61
N VAL A 59 6.69 -3.18 4.82
CA VAL A 59 6.84 -2.90 3.41
C VAL A 59 7.68 -1.63 3.25
N ARG A 60 8.75 -1.73 2.45
CA ARG A 60 9.67 -0.62 2.19
C ARG A 60 9.24 0.19 0.97
N ALA A 61 9.68 1.44 0.90
CA ALA A 61 9.39 2.33 -0.22
C ALA A 61 9.90 1.76 -1.56
N ASP A 62 11.05 1.07 -1.59
CA ASP A 62 11.54 0.42 -2.80
C ASP A 62 10.61 -0.69 -3.31
N GLU A 63 9.93 -1.40 -2.40
CA GLU A 63 8.93 -2.40 -2.78
C GLU A 63 7.70 -1.72 -3.39
N LEU A 64 7.22 -0.65 -2.77
CA LEU A 64 6.11 0.15 -3.29
C LEU A 64 6.42 0.75 -4.67
N ARG A 65 7.65 1.26 -4.89
CA ARG A 65 8.08 1.76 -6.21
C ARG A 65 8.04 0.66 -7.28
N ARG A 66 8.46 -0.56 -6.93
CA ARG A 66 8.38 -1.71 -7.86
C ARG A 66 6.93 -2.06 -8.17
N PHE A 67 6.05 -2.05 -7.17
CA PHE A 67 4.63 -2.30 -7.40
C PHE A 67 4.01 -1.24 -8.33
N LEU A 68 4.34 0.03 -8.12
CA LEU A 68 3.88 1.13 -8.98
C LEU A 68 4.37 0.96 -10.42
N GLN A 69 5.65 0.64 -10.61
CA GLN A 69 6.21 0.38 -11.94
C GLN A 69 5.53 -0.80 -12.64
N GLN A 70 5.26 -1.89 -11.92
CA GLN A 70 4.57 -3.06 -12.49
C GLN A 70 3.08 -2.81 -12.77
N ALA A 71 2.46 -1.90 -12.01
CA ALA A 71 1.08 -1.52 -12.16
C ALA A 71 0.84 -0.62 -13.39
N ALA A 72 1.85 0.17 -13.78
CA ALA A 72 1.80 1.06 -14.93
C ALA A 72 2.11 0.36 -16.29
N LEU A 73 2.34 -0.95 -16.29
CA LEU A 73 2.55 -1.80 -17.47
C LEU A 73 1.24 -2.42 -17.96
#